data_AF-A0AAE0WF17-F1
#
_entry.id   AF-A0AAE0WF17-F1
#
_cell.length_a   1.000
_cell.length_b   1.000
_cell.length_c   1.000
_cell.angle_alpha   90.00
_cell.angle_beta   90.00
_cell.angle_gamma   90.00
#
_symmetry.space_group_name_H-M   'P 1'
#
loop_
_entity.id
_entity.type
_entity.pdbx_description
1 polymer ?
#
loop_
_entity_poly.entity_id
_entity_poly.type
_entity_poly.pdbx_seq_one_letter_code
_entity_poly.pdbx_strand_id
1 'polypeptide(L)'
;MPGMSAYSTSKLAGHRYMEYLATEYDQLRTFTMLPGIVKTDLADPKFYEYAQDEAEQTGALALYLASPRADYLKGSLTSINWDLAEMEARKSDIEQGILKLIWMPVLPASGGSGI
;
A
#
# COMPACT_ATOMS: atom_id res chain seq x y z
N MET A 1 -16.41 0.47 9.13
CA MET A 1 -17.11 1.21 10.20
C MET A 1 -18.09 2.19 9.57
N PRO A 2 -19.31 2.33 10.08
CA PRO A 2 -20.20 3.42 9.68
C PRO A 2 -19.47 4.77 9.75
N GLY A 3 -19.66 5.63 8.74
CA GLY A 3 -18.97 6.92 8.62
C GLY A 3 -17.59 6.88 7.94
N MET A 4 -16.99 5.71 7.70
CA MET A 4 -15.67 5.59 7.05
C MET A 4 -15.73 5.35 5.53
N SER A 5 -16.92 5.27 4.94
CA SER A 5 -17.09 4.90 3.52
C SER A 5 -16.32 5.83 2.58
N ALA A 6 -16.45 7.14 2.74
CA ALA A 6 -15.73 8.12 1.92
C ALA A 6 -14.21 7.98 2.06
N TYR A 7 -13.71 7.81 3.29
CA TYR A 7 -12.29 7.63 3.56
C TYR A 7 -11.75 6.32 2.95
N SER A 8 -12.38 5.19 3.25
CA SER A 8 -11.96 3.88 2.75
C SER A 8 -12.01 3.79 1.22
N THR A 9 -13.08 4.29 0.60
CA THR A 9 -13.22 4.29 -0.87
C THR A 9 -12.19 5.20 -1.53
N SER A 10 -11.93 6.39 -0.98
CA SER A 10 -10.91 7.30 -1.56
C SER A 10 -9.49 6.73 -1.47
N LYS A 11 -9.13 6.07 -0.35
CA LYS A 11 -7.83 5.40 -0.21
C LYS A 11 -7.67 4.24 -1.18
N LEU A 12 -8.72 3.43 -1.36
CA LEU A 12 -8.74 2.34 -2.34
C LEU A 12 -8.59 2.87 -3.77
N ALA A 13 -9.35 3.91 -4.13
CA ALA A 13 -9.26 4.53 -5.45
C ALA A 13 -7.87 5.14 -5.72
N GLY A 14 -7.27 5.78 -4.70
CA GLY A 14 -5.91 6.29 -4.77
C GLY A 14 -4.87 5.20 -5.02
N HIS A 15 -5.00 4.04 -4.38
CA HIS A 15 -4.10 2.91 -4.64
C HIS A 15 -4.22 2.40 -6.08
N ARG A 16 -5.45 2.21 -6.58
CA ARG A 16 -5.67 1.83 -7.98
C ARG A 16 -5.08 2.84 -8.96
N TYR A 17 -5.20 4.13 -8.66
CA TYR A 17 -4.58 5.18 -9.48
C TYR A 17 -3.05 5.07 -9.52
N MET A 18 -2.40 4.74 -8.40
CA MET A 18 -0.94 4.52 -8.36
C MET A 18 -0.51 3.32 -9.21
N GLU A 19 -1.32 2.26 -9.27
CA GLU A 19 -1.06 1.12 -10.16
C GLU A 19 -1.13 1.52 -11.64
N TYR A 20 -2.14 2.30 -12.05
CA TYR A 20 -2.21 2.82 -13.42
C TYR A 20 -1.00 3.69 -13.77
N LEU A 21 -0.59 4.58 -12.87
CA LEU A 21 0.61 5.40 -13.09
C LEU A 21 1.88 4.56 -13.25
N ALA A 22 2.03 3.47 -12.49
CA ALA A 22 3.17 2.55 -12.64
C ALA A 22 3.18 1.87 -14.02
N THR A 23 2.00 1.53 -14.55
CA THR A 23 1.84 0.85 -15.84
C THR A 23 1.94 1.80 -17.03
N GLU A 24 1.43 3.02 -16.91
CA GLU A 24 1.40 4.01 -18.00
C GLU A 24 2.74 4.76 -18.15
N TYR A 25 3.53 4.87 -17.07
CA TYR A 25 4.77 5.65 -17.05
C TYR A 25 5.94 4.83 -16.50
N ASP A 26 6.70 4.19 -17.40
CA ASP A 26 7.83 3.33 -17.02
C ASP A 26 8.91 4.05 -16.20
N GLN A 27 9.12 5.34 -16.46
CA GLN A 27 10.12 6.16 -15.77
C GLN A 27 9.70 6.54 -14.33
N LEU A 28 8.41 6.40 -13.99
CA LEU A 28 7.92 6.69 -12.65
C LEU A 28 7.97 5.43 -11.78
N ARG A 29 8.40 5.62 -10.54
CA ARG A 29 8.25 4.63 -9.46
C ARG A 29 7.15 5.13 -8.53
N THR A 30 6.00 4.48 -8.58
CA THR A 30 4.86 4.80 -7.72
C THR A 30 4.71 3.72 -6.65
N PHE A 31 4.30 4.15 -5.46
CA PHE A 31 4.15 3.27 -4.31
C PHE A 31 2.93 3.73 -3.50
N THR A 32 2.21 2.78 -2.92
CA THR A 32 1.22 3.08 -1.88
C THR A 32 1.79 2.62 -0.54
N MET A 33 1.79 3.50 0.45
CA MET A 33 2.34 3.24 1.78
C MET A 33 1.25 3.46 2.83
N LEU A 34 1.08 2.47 3.71
CA LEU A 34 0.22 2.54 4.88
C LEU A 34 1.09 2.97 6.06
N PRO A 35 0.80 4.13 6.67
CA PRO A 35 1.61 4.69 7.74
C PRO A 35 1.31 4.07 9.12
N GLY A 36 0.56 2.96 9.19
CA GLY A 36 0.09 2.40 10.47
C GLY A 36 -0.90 3.33 11.19
N ILE A 37 -0.93 3.26 12.53
CA ILE A 37 -1.74 4.12 13.40
C ILE A 37 -0.79 5.02 14.20
N VAL A 38 -0.55 6.23 13.68
CA VAL A 38 0.28 7.24 14.34
C VAL A 38 -0.60 8.23 15.10
N LYS A 39 -0.19 8.58 16.32
CA LYS A 39 -0.90 9.54 17.17
C LYS A 39 -0.70 10.98 16.68
N THR A 40 -1.46 11.35 15.66
CA THR A 40 -1.50 12.70 15.07
C THR A 40 -2.85 13.37 15.35
N ASP A 41 -2.96 14.67 15.05
CA ASP A 41 -4.24 15.41 15.12
C ASP A 41 -5.32 14.85 14.19
N LEU A 42 -4.94 14.09 13.15
CA LEU A 42 -5.86 13.41 12.24
C LEU A 42 -6.45 12.13 12.86
N ALA A 43 -5.77 11.52 13.82
CA ALA A 43 -6.20 10.26 14.42
C ALA A 43 -7.39 10.49 15.37
N ASP A 44 -8.46 9.71 15.16
CA ASP A 44 -9.60 9.72 16.07
C ASP A 44 -9.14 9.23 17.45
N PRO A 45 -9.41 9.98 18.55
CA PRO A 45 -9.01 9.60 19.91
C PRO A 45 -9.39 8.18 20.31
N LYS A 46 -10.45 7.61 19.73
CA LYS A 46 -10.84 6.20 19.97
C LYS A 46 -9.78 5.18 19.54
N PHE A 47 -8.84 5.58 18.69
CA PHE A 47 -7.75 4.74 18.21
C PHE A 47 -6.44 4.96 18.96
N TYR A 48 -6.38 5.87 19.94
CA TYR A 48 -5.11 6.18 20.63
C TYR A 48 -4.51 5.00 21.39
N GLU A 49 -5.32 4.06 21.87
CA GLU A 49 -4.82 2.82 22.48
C GLU A 49 -4.04 1.95 21.48
N TYR A 50 -4.44 2.00 20.21
CA TYR A 50 -3.81 1.26 19.12
C TYR A 50 -2.74 2.08 18.39
N ALA A 51 -2.59 3.36 18.73
CA ALA A 51 -1.67 4.28 18.07
C ALA A 51 -0.23 4.12 18.60
N GLN A 52 0.34 2.95 18.31
CA GLN A 52 1.69 2.55 18.76
C GLN A 52 2.77 2.84 17.72
N ASP A 53 2.37 3.26 16.51
CA ASP A 53 3.31 3.59 15.44
C ASP A 53 3.79 5.04 15.54
N GLU A 54 5.04 5.27 15.16
CA GLU A 54 5.72 6.56 15.18
C GLU A 54 5.86 7.14 13.77
N ALA A 55 5.82 8.47 13.66
CA ALA A 55 5.91 9.15 12.37
C ALA A 55 7.24 8.85 11.64
N GLU A 56 8.31 8.65 12.40
CA GLU A 56 9.64 8.30 11.93
C GLU A 56 9.65 6.96 11.16
N GLN A 57 8.78 6.00 11.50
CA GLN A 57 8.69 4.73 10.78
C GLN A 57 8.17 4.93 9.36
N THR A 58 7.21 5.84 9.17
CA THR A 58 6.73 6.23 7.85
C THR A 58 7.84 6.91 7.05
N GLY A 59 8.62 7.79 7.68
CA GLY A 59 9.79 8.41 7.06
C GLY A 59 10.86 7.39 6.65
N ALA A 60 11.14 6.40 7.50
CA ALA A 60 12.09 5.34 7.23
C ALA A 60 11.65 4.45 6.06
N LEU A 61 10.36 4.07 6.00
CA LEU A 61 9.82 3.33 4.87
C LEU A 61 9.87 4.16 3.58
N ALA A 62 9.54 5.45 3.64
CA ALA A 62 9.64 6.35 2.48
C ALA A 62 11.06 6.42 1.93
N LEU A 63 12.07 6.49 2.82
CA LEU A 63 13.49 6.47 2.42
C LEU A 63 13.87 5.15 1.75
N TYR A 64 13.40 4.02 2.29
CA TYR A 64 13.60 2.71 1.68
C TYR A 64 13.00 2.65 0.26
N LEU A 65 11.75 3.08 0.10
CA LEU A 65 11.03 3.12 -1.18
C LEU A 65 11.68 4.07 -2.19
N ALA A 66 12.33 5.14 -1.73
CA ALA A 66 13.09 6.05 -2.59
C ALA A 66 14.37 5.40 -3.16
N SER A 67 14.88 4.33 -2.54
CA SER A 67 16.09 3.63 -3.00
C SER A 67 15.79 2.65 -4.15
N PRO A 68 16.78 2.29 -4.99
CA PRO A 68 16.62 1.23 -6.00
C PRO A 68 16.36 -0.16 -5.40
N ARG A 69 16.64 -0.36 -4.11
CA ARG A 69 16.43 -1.64 -3.41
C ARG A 69 14.95 -2.05 -3.41
N ALA A 70 14.05 -1.07 -3.52
CA ALA A 70 12.61 -1.23 -3.47
C ALA A 70 11.92 -1.33 -4.85
N ASP A 71 12.66 -1.43 -5.96
CA ASP A 71 12.05 -1.40 -7.31
C ASP A 71 11.04 -2.54 -7.55
N TYR A 72 11.20 -3.68 -6.88
CA TYR A 72 10.24 -4.79 -6.89
C TYR A 72 8.86 -4.44 -6.32
N LEU A 73 8.73 -3.32 -5.58
CA LEU A 73 7.48 -2.83 -5.00
C LEU A 73 6.76 -1.82 -5.91
N LYS A 74 7.24 -1.55 -7.13
CA LYS A 74 6.64 -0.56 -8.03
C LYS A 74 5.16 -0.90 -8.31
N GLY A 75 4.30 0.10 -8.08
CA GLY A 75 2.85 -0.02 -8.23
C GLY A 75 2.17 -0.83 -7.12
N SER A 76 2.90 -1.25 -6.09
CA SER A 76 2.35 -2.09 -5.01
C SER A 76 2.03 -1.29 -3.76
N LEU A 77 1.23 -1.90 -2.89
CA LEU A 77 0.91 -1.40 -1.56
C LEU A 77 1.88 -1.99 -0.52
N THR A 78 2.32 -1.17 0.42
CA THR A 78 3.25 -1.52 1.51
C THR A 78 2.80 -0.93 2.84
N SER A 79 3.21 -1.50 3.96
CA SER A 79 2.92 -0.97 5.29
C SER A 79 4.19 -0.85 6.12
N ILE A 80 4.24 0.14 7.02
CA ILE A 80 5.33 0.29 7.99
C ILE A 80 5.40 -0.90 8.97
N ASN A 81 4.33 -1.67 9.11
CA ASN A 81 4.28 -2.82 10.02
C ASN A 81 4.82 -4.12 9.37
N TRP A 82 5.31 -4.07 8.14
CA TRP A 82 5.84 -5.24 7.43
C TRP A 82 7.36 -5.30 7.50
N ASP A 83 7.89 -6.52 7.61
CA ASP A 83 9.33 -6.75 7.70
C ASP A 83 10.01 -6.59 6.32
N LEU A 84 11.04 -5.74 6.25
CA LEU A 84 11.74 -5.48 5.00
C LEU A 84 12.47 -6.72 4.47
N ALA A 85 13.06 -7.53 5.36
CA ALA A 85 13.82 -8.72 4.94
C ALA A 85 12.87 -9.79 4.38
N GLU A 86 11.69 -9.98 4.97
CA GLU A 86 10.67 -10.87 4.42
C GLU A 86 10.17 -10.37 3.06
N MET A 87 9.88 -9.07 2.92
CA MET A 87 9.48 -8.52 1.63
C MET A 87 10.56 -8.72 0.56
N GLU A 88 11.83 -8.56 0.91
CA GLU A 88 12.95 -8.79 -0.01
C GLU A 88 13.16 -10.28 -0.34
N ALA A 89 12.84 -11.18 0.59
CA ALA A 89 12.85 -12.61 0.33
C ALA A 89 11.71 -13.04 -0.62
N ARG A 90 10.60 -12.28 -0.64
CA ARG A 90 9.40 -12.55 -1.45
C ARG A 90 9.29 -11.71 -2.73
N LYS A 91 10.40 -11.15 -3.23
CA LYS A 91 10.42 -10.28 -4.43
C LYS A 91 9.64 -10.87 -5.61
N SER A 92 9.89 -12.14 -5.93
CA SER A 92 9.26 -12.80 -7.07
C SER A 92 7.73 -12.86 -6.94
N ASP A 93 7.21 -13.11 -5.74
CA ASP A 93 5.75 -13.16 -5.51
C ASP A 93 5.15 -11.76 -5.65
N ILE A 94 5.84 -10.75 -5.10
CA ILE A 94 5.41 -9.35 -5.14
C ILE A 94 5.38 -8.83 -6.57
N GLU A 95 6.36 -9.17 -7.39
CA GLU A 95 6.41 -8.84 -8.82
C GLU A 95 5.26 -9.51 -9.61
N GLN A 96 4.80 -10.69 -9.17
CA GLN A 96 3.59 -11.33 -9.69
C GLN A 96 2.28 -10.64 -9.25
N GLY A 97 2.37 -9.60 -8.40
CA GLY A 97 1.24 -8.74 -8.05
C GLY A 97 0.46 -9.16 -6.81
N ILE A 98 1.04 -9.96 -5.90
CA ILE A 98 0.32 -10.36 -4.66
C ILE A 98 -0.04 -9.18 -3.76
N LEU A 99 0.59 -8.02 -3.94
CA LEU A 99 0.34 -6.76 -3.21
C LEU A 99 -0.43 -5.72 -4.03
N LYS A 100 -1.01 -6.14 -5.18
CA LYS A 100 -1.85 -5.30 -6.04
C LYS A 100 -3.31 -5.67 -5.87
N LEU A 101 -4.19 -4.76 -6.26
CA LEU A 101 -5.63 -4.96 -6.18
C LEU A 101 -6.10 -5.97 -7.22
N ILE A 102 -6.77 -7.02 -6.76
CA ILE A 102 -7.51 -7.95 -7.61
C ILE A 102 -9.01 -7.66 -7.57
N TRP A 103 -9.68 -7.76 -8.71
CA TRP A 103 -11.12 -7.83 -8.80
C TRP A 103 -11.58 -9.25 -8.52
N MET A 104 -12.37 -9.41 -7.47
CA MET A 104 -13.08 -10.65 -7.19
C MET A 104 -14.36 -10.70 -8.03
N PRO A 105 -14.55 -11.74 -8.85
CA PRO A 105 -15.74 -11.88 -9.67
C PRO A 105 -16.92 -12.33 -8.82
N VAL A 106 -18.13 -11.93 -9.22
CA VAL A 106 -19.39 -12.43 -8.60
C VAL A 106 -19.67 -13.89 -8.99
N LEU A 107 -19.17 -14.32 -10.14
CA LEU A 107 -19.29 -15.67 -10.66
C LEU A 107 -17.93 -16.38 -10.56
N PRO A 108 -17.87 -17.73 -10.48
CA PRO A 108 -16.61 -18.50 -10.39
C PRO A 108 -15.71 -18.41 -11.65
N ALA A 109 -15.98 -17.50 -12.56
CA ALA A 109 -15.18 -17.18 -13.73
C ALA A 109 -15.05 -15.65 -13.83
N SER A 110 -13.94 -15.16 -14.39
CA SER A 110 -13.62 -13.75 -14.75
C SER A 110 -12.94 -12.83 -13.72
N GLY A 111 -12.41 -13.34 -12.61
CA GLY A 111 -11.56 -12.54 -11.69
C GLY A 111 -10.21 -12.16 -12.31
N GLY A 112 -9.55 -11.12 -11.78
CA GLY A 112 -8.21 -10.74 -12.26
C GLY A 112 -7.65 -9.45 -11.67
N SER A 113 -6.50 -9.01 -12.17
CA SER A 113 -5.78 -7.80 -11.73
C SER A 113 -6.43 -6.48 -12.15
N GLY A 114 -7.34 -6.48 -13.14
CA GLY A 114 -7.98 -5.26 -13.65
C GLY A 114 -7.05 -4.32 -14.43
N ILE A 115 -5.79 -4.74 -14.61
CA ILE A 115 -4.68 -4.13 -15.35
C ILE A 115 -3.82 -5.27 -15.92
#